data_AF-A0A087RQP0-F1
#
_entry.id   AF-A0A087RQP0-F1
#
_cell.length_a   1.000
_cell.length_b   1.000
_cell.length_c   1.000
_cell.angle_alpha   90.00
_cell.angle_beta   90.00
_cell.angle_gamma   90.00
#
_symmetry.space_group_name_H-M   'P 1'
#
loop_
_entity.id
_entity.type
_entity.pdbx_description
1 polymer ?
#
loop_
_entity_poly.entity_id
_entity_poly.type
_entity_poly.pdbx_seq_one_letter_code
_entity_poly.pdbx_strand_id
1 'polypeptide(L)'
;MSNWDLMMPGMGLTAIGLAGVTLSYAGIAHTFIDGMHALTGLTMFVGLIFLATGILDGGVSTSNRAKATVLVIASISLGFGMFAFTMNTSAYTVTIAGILMAIAFPAIIIAYLAMKHPQYLKPVGSIVGIASAAGIIAWIAFGFVSPDQYMIPQEVEVEEPSAEEVAPAGPVFTIEILEGSAEEGNPDYEPDAAVVQQGHVVEWINADSVAHTATSAADFGETFDTGLLGAGESFTLETTNFEIGEYEYFCIVHPWMIATLTIEGAKEPIKVVMPEGAAIPEEGQIYYDPEVITVSVGDTVQWDNADSTVHTVTSGMPPTDATGVFDSEMMMAGDSFEFTFTEAGSYDYYCTFHPWMVGTVNVE
;
A
#
# COMPACT_ATOMS: atom_id res chain seq x y z
N MET A 1 38.40 40.74 -11.66
CA MET A 1 38.56 40.04 -10.36
C MET A 1 37.16 39.70 -9.90
N SER A 2 36.95 38.49 -9.40
CA SER A 2 35.64 38.08 -8.87
C SER A 2 35.16 39.05 -7.79
N ASN A 3 33.88 39.41 -7.77
CA ASN A 3 33.31 40.27 -6.75
C ASN A 3 33.24 39.51 -5.42
N TRP A 4 34.33 39.59 -4.66
CA TRP A 4 34.58 38.83 -3.45
C TRP A 4 33.55 39.11 -2.34
N ASP A 5 33.00 40.32 -2.34
CA ASP A 5 32.02 40.77 -1.37
C ASP A 5 30.68 40.03 -1.53
N LEU A 6 30.41 39.46 -2.71
CA LEU A 6 29.23 38.65 -2.97
C LEU A 6 29.52 37.14 -2.96
N MET A 7 30.69 36.73 -3.48
CA MET A 7 31.02 35.30 -3.57
C MET A 7 31.22 34.61 -2.22
N MET A 8 31.93 35.23 -1.28
CA MET A 8 32.23 34.59 0.01
C MET A 8 30.98 34.39 0.89
N PRO A 9 30.12 35.41 1.06
CA PRO A 9 28.85 35.22 1.75
C PRO A 9 27.95 34.22 1.02
N GLY A 10 27.89 34.27 -0.32
CA GLY A 10 27.12 33.33 -1.12
C GLY A 10 27.52 31.87 -0.93
N MET A 11 28.82 31.56 -0.99
CA MET A 11 29.34 30.21 -0.73
C MET A 11 29.03 29.74 0.71
N GLY A 12 29.21 30.62 1.70
CA GLY A 12 28.94 30.29 3.11
C GLY A 12 27.47 29.99 3.39
N LEU A 13 26.56 30.86 2.90
CA LEU A 13 25.12 30.69 3.05
C LEU A 13 24.61 29.43 2.31
N THR A 14 25.13 29.17 1.11
CA THR A 14 24.80 27.94 0.36
C THR A 14 25.19 26.69 1.14
N ALA A 15 26.40 26.67 1.72
CA ALA A 15 26.90 25.54 2.48
C ALA A 15 26.08 25.27 3.76
N ILE A 16 25.75 26.33 4.52
CA ILE A 16 24.94 26.24 5.74
C ILE A 16 23.52 25.80 5.40
N GLY A 17 22.91 26.40 4.37
CA GLY A 17 21.58 26.04 3.90
C GLY A 17 21.51 24.58 3.45
N LEU A 18 22.48 24.12 2.65
CA LEU A 18 22.55 22.74 2.18
C LEU A 18 22.70 21.73 3.33
N ALA A 19 23.58 22.01 4.30
CA ALA A 19 23.73 21.16 5.49
C ALA A 19 22.43 21.07 6.29
N GLY A 20 21.72 22.19 6.43
CA GLY A 20 20.43 22.25 7.11
C GLY A 20 19.34 21.45 6.39
N VAL A 21 19.21 21.61 5.08
CA VAL A 21 18.26 20.85 4.24
C VAL A 21 18.52 19.35 4.38
N THR A 22 19.77 18.93 4.26
CA THR A 22 20.15 17.52 4.36
C THR A 22 19.86 16.91 5.73
N LEU A 23 20.15 17.62 6.82
CA LEU A 23 19.82 17.14 8.18
C LEU A 23 18.30 17.03 8.39
N SER A 24 17.54 17.95 7.80
CA SER A 24 16.08 17.96 7.86
C SER A 24 15.49 16.73 7.15
N TYR A 25 15.91 16.47 5.91
CA TYR A 25 15.44 15.31 5.14
C TYR A 25 15.95 13.96 5.66
N ALA A 26 17.01 13.94 6.48
CA ALA A 26 17.52 12.73 7.10
C ALA A 26 16.74 12.30 8.36
N GLY A 27 15.74 13.06 8.82
CA GLY A 27 14.93 12.72 10.00
C GLY A 27 15.67 12.76 11.34
N ILE A 28 16.94 13.18 11.35
CA ILE A 28 17.81 13.17 12.55
C ILE A 28 17.33 14.18 13.62
N ALA A 29 16.53 15.18 13.24
CA ALA A 29 15.93 16.15 14.16
C ALA A 29 14.44 16.38 13.86
N HIS A 30 13.57 15.60 14.49
CA HIS A 30 12.10 15.75 14.34
C HIS A 30 11.56 17.13 14.77
N THR A 31 12.28 17.88 15.62
CA THR A 31 11.93 19.26 15.99
C THR A 31 12.14 20.28 14.85
N PHE A 32 12.71 19.87 13.71
CA PHE A 32 13.03 20.74 12.57
C PHE A 32 12.04 20.61 11.40
N ILE A 33 11.18 19.58 11.41
CA ILE A 33 10.32 19.21 10.27
C ILE A 33 9.28 20.30 9.97
N ASP A 34 8.72 20.94 11.00
CA ASP A 34 7.56 21.85 10.81
C ASP A 34 7.93 23.32 10.52
N GLY A 35 9.22 23.71 10.52
CA GLY A 35 9.59 25.12 10.31
C GLY A 35 10.98 25.40 9.76
N MET A 36 11.92 24.47 9.88
CA MET A 36 13.32 24.73 9.49
C MET A 36 13.66 24.29 8.06
N HIS A 37 12.84 23.45 7.41
CA HIS A 37 12.98 23.14 5.98
C HIS A 37 12.92 24.42 5.13
N ALA A 38 11.94 25.29 5.39
CA ALA A 38 11.76 26.53 4.67
C ALA A 38 12.93 27.51 4.93
N LEU A 39 13.41 27.61 6.17
CA LEU A 39 14.49 28.53 6.53
C LEU A 39 15.84 28.09 5.96
N THR A 40 16.17 26.81 6.03
CA THR A 40 17.43 26.26 5.51
C THR A 40 17.43 26.23 3.97
N GLY A 41 16.28 25.91 3.36
CA GLY A 41 16.05 26.06 1.93
C GLY A 41 16.19 27.52 1.47
N LEU A 42 15.56 28.47 2.16
CA LEU A 42 15.69 29.90 1.87
C LEU A 42 17.14 30.38 2.01
N THR A 43 17.85 29.92 3.05
CA THR A 43 19.27 30.24 3.27
C THR A 43 20.13 29.71 2.12
N MET A 44 19.85 28.51 1.63
CA MET A 44 20.51 27.93 0.46
C MET A 44 20.22 28.77 -0.80
N PHE A 45 18.96 29.10 -1.07
CA PHE A 45 18.56 29.90 -2.24
C PHE A 45 19.19 31.29 -2.24
N VAL A 46 19.17 32.00 -1.11
CA VAL A 46 19.82 33.31 -0.97
C VAL A 46 21.34 33.19 -1.18
N GLY A 47 21.95 32.12 -0.65
CA GLY A 47 23.35 31.80 -0.92
C GLY A 47 23.65 31.61 -2.40
N LEU A 48 22.81 30.85 -3.11
CA LEU A 48 22.94 30.60 -4.54
C LEU A 48 22.76 31.87 -5.37
N ILE A 49 21.87 32.79 -4.99
CA ILE A 49 21.69 34.09 -5.66
C ILE A 49 22.97 34.93 -5.57
N PHE A 50 23.55 35.07 -4.37
CA PHE A 50 24.80 35.80 -4.20
C PHE A 50 25.98 35.13 -4.90
N LEU A 51 26.04 33.80 -4.87
CA LEU A 51 27.06 33.03 -5.57
C LEU A 51 26.96 33.22 -7.09
N ALA A 52 25.77 33.08 -7.67
CA ALA A 52 25.52 33.27 -9.09
C ALA A 52 25.86 34.70 -9.53
N THR A 53 25.42 35.70 -8.77
CA THR A 53 25.71 37.11 -9.04
C THR A 53 27.22 37.38 -8.99
N GLY A 54 27.92 36.86 -7.98
CA GLY A 54 29.38 37.01 -7.87
C GLY A 54 30.15 36.31 -8.99
N ILE A 55 29.67 35.16 -9.48
CA ILE A 55 30.24 34.45 -10.64
C ILE A 55 30.01 35.22 -11.93
N LEU A 56 28.80 35.76 -12.15
CA LEU A 56 28.46 36.51 -13.37
C LEU A 56 29.20 37.86 -13.46
N ASP A 57 29.39 38.54 -12.33
CA ASP A 57 30.00 39.87 -12.28
C ASP A 57 31.54 39.82 -12.41
N GLY A 58 32.20 38.83 -11.80
CA GLY A 58 33.66 38.80 -11.81
C GLY A 58 34.32 37.44 -12.09
N GLY A 59 33.54 36.45 -12.52
CA GLY A 59 34.02 35.12 -12.90
C GLY A 59 34.26 34.19 -11.71
N VAL A 60 34.63 32.95 -12.01
CA VAL A 60 34.92 31.92 -11.00
C VAL A 60 36.27 32.18 -10.33
N SER A 61 36.26 32.32 -9.00
CA SER A 61 37.48 32.53 -8.21
C SER A 61 38.44 31.34 -8.29
N THR A 62 39.70 31.58 -8.66
CA THR A 62 40.75 30.55 -8.76
C THR A 62 41.65 30.47 -7.52
N SER A 63 41.34 31.24 -6.47
CA SER A 63 42.14 31.30 -5.25
C SER A 63 42.15 29.99 -4.48
N ASN A 64 43.20 29.76 -3.68
CA ASN A 64 43.30 28.54 -2.86
C ASN A 64 42.21 28.48 -1.78
N ARG A 65 41.74 29.63 -1.27
CA ARG A 65 40.64 29.69 -0.30
C ARG A 65 39.32 29.25 -0.94
N ALA A 66 38.98 29.75 -2.13
CA ALA A 66 37.79 29.34 -2.85
C ALA A 66 37.80 27.84 -3.19
N LYS A 67 38.95 27.32 -3.64
CA LYS A 67 39.12 25.87 -3.89
C LYS A 67 38.91 25.04 -2.62
N ALA A 68 39.47 25.47 -1.49
CA ALA A 68 39.29 24.79 -0.21
C ALA A 68 37.81 24.78 0.23
N THR A 69 37.11 25.92 0.10
CA THR A 69 35.67 26.01 0.43
C THR A 69 34.83 25.10 -0.46
N VAL A 70 35.07 25.10 -1.78
CA VAL A 70 34.36 24.21 -2.72
C VAL A 70 34.60 22.73 -2.39
N LEU A 71 35.83 22.36 -2.04
CA LEU A 71 36.14 20.98 -1.63
C LEU A 71 35.39 20.59 -0.37
N VAL A 72 35.32 21.46 0.64
CA VAL A 72 34.56 21.19 1.87
C VAL A 72 33.07 20.96 1.58
N ILE A 73 32.46 21.84 0.76
CA ILE A 73 31.04 21.70 0.37
C ILE A 73 30.80 20.40 -0.39
N ALA A 74 31.68 20.07 -1.34
CA ALA A 74 31.58 18.83 -2.11
C ALA A 74 31.74 17.60 -1.22
N SER A 75 32.70 17.61 -0.28
CA SER A 75 32.91 16.50 0.67
C SER A 75 31.70 16.28 1.58
N ILE A 76 31.10 17.35 2.10
CA ILE A 76 29.87 17.25 2.93
C ILE A 76 28.73 16.66 2.08
N SER A 77 28.51 17.21 0.88
CA SER A 77 27.42 16.78 -0.01
C SER A 77 27.57 15.31 -0.42
N LEU A 78 28.78 14.88 -0.76
CA LEU A 78 29.07 13.49 -1.12
C LEU A 78 28.96 12.54 0.07
N GLY A 79 29.40 12.97 1.26
CA GLY A 79 29.30 12.16 2.48
C GLY A 79 27.85 11.87 2.85
N PHE A 80 27.01 12.90 2.89
CA PHE A 80 25.57 12.72 3.14
C PHE A 80 24.86 12.01 1.99
N GLY A 81 25.21 12.31 0.73
CA GLY A 81 24.65 11.62 -0.42
C GLY A 81 24.92 10.11 -0.40
N MET A 82 26.14 9.70 -0.04
CA MET A 82 26.47 8.27 0.15
C MET A 82 25.71 7.65 1.32
N PHE A 83 25.57 8.34 2.45
CA PHE A 83 24.80 7.83 3.57
C PHE A 83 23.31 7.66 3.22
N ALA A 84 22.70 8.65 2.57
CA ALA A 84 21.31 8.57 2.09
C ALA A 84 21.13 7.42 1.10
N PHE A 85 22.13 7.16 0.25
CA PHE A 85 22.12 6.03 -0.68
C PHE A 85 22.07 4.67 0.03
N THR A 86 22.67 4.54 1.22
CA THR A 86 22.62 3.28 2.01
C THR A 86 21.27 3.02 2.69
N MET A 87 20.47 4.07 2.90
CA MET A 87 19.16 3.99 3.55
C MET A 87 18.01 4.00 2.53
N ASN A 88 18.31 4.09 1.25
CA ASN A 88 17.32 4.21 0.20
C ASN A 88 16.74 2.85 -0.21
N THR A 89 15.41 2.75 -0.20
CA THR A 89 14.64 1.57 -0.62
C THR A 89 14.20 1.61 -2.10
N SER A 90 14.27 2.77 -2.75
CA SER A 90 13.84 2.90 -4.15
C SER A 90 14.80 2.17 -5.11
N ALA A 91 14.23 1.32 -5.96
CA ALA A 91 14.95 0.60 -7.02
C ALA A 91 15.56 1.54 -8.09
N TYR A 92 15.05 2.77 -8.21
CA TYR A 92 15.47 3.72 -9.26
C TYR A 92 16.67 4.58 -8.87
N THR A 93 16.94 4.76 -7.59
CA THR A 93 18.00 5.67 -7.09
C THR A 93 19.39 5.25 -7.56
N VAL A 94 19.67 3.94 -7.58
CA VAL A 94 20.95 3.40 -8.08
C VAL A 94 21.15 3.72 -9.56
N THR A 95 20.09 3.54 -10.35
CA THR A 95 20.08 3.82 -11.78
C THR A 95 20.32 5.30 -12.06
N ILE A 96 19.60 6.18 -11.38
CA ILE A 96 19.75 7.64 -11.54
C ILE A 96 21.16 8.08 -11.13
N ALA A 97 21.67 7.58 -9.99
CA ALA A 97 23.04 7.87 -9.55
C ALA A 97 24.10 7.40 -10.56
N GLY A 98 23.92 6.20 -11.13
CA GLY A 98 24.78 5.66 -12.18
C GLY A 98 24.82 6.54 -13.43
N ILE A 99 23.65 6.99 -13.91
CA ILE A 99 23.54 7.89 -15.07
C ILE A 99 24.22 9.24 -14.77
N LEU A 100 23.95 9.82 -13.60
CA LEU A 100 24.56 11.09 -13.20
C LEU A 100 26.09 10.98 -13.12
N MET A 101 26.63 9.89 -12.58
CA MET A 101 28.07 9.63 -12.55
C MET A 101 28.66 9.46 -13.95
N ALA A 102 27.95 8.75 -14.85
CA ALA A 102 28.36 8.56 -16.23
C ALA A 102 28.43 9.87 -17.03
N ILE A 103 27.65 10.89 -16.64
CA ILE A 103 27.69 12.24 -17.21
C ILE A 103 28.76 13.11 -16.51
N ALA A 104 28.80 13.09 -15.19
CA ALA A 104 29.65 13.98 -14.39
C ALA A 104 31.14 13.70 -14.61
N PHE A 105 31.54 12.43 -14.64
CA PHE A 105 32.95 12.03 -14.78
C PHE A 105 33.59 12.54 -16.09
N PRO A 106 32.99 12.33 -17.28
CA PRO A 106 33.46 12.93 -18.52
C PRO A 106 33.51 14.45 -18.49
N ALA A 107 32.46 15.08 -17.97
CA ALA A 107 32.37 16.54 -17.94
C ALA A 107 33.55 17.15 -17.15
N ILE A 108 33.88 16.56 -16.00
CA ILE A 108 35.02 16.99 -15.17
C ILE A 108 36.35 16.80 -15.90
N ILE A 109 36.57 15.64 -16.52
CA ILE A 109 37.82 15.34 -17.23
C ILE A 109 38.00 16.27 -18.43
N ILE A 110 36.96 16.44 -19.25
CA ILE A 110 36.98 17.30 -20.43
C ILE A 110 37.24 18.75 -20.02
N ALA A 111 36.55 19.25 -18.99
CA ALA A 111 36.77 20.59 -18.47
C ALA A 111 38.20 20.79 -17.94
N TYR A 112 38.73 19.82 -17.18
CA TYR A 112 40.10 19.87 -16.67
C TYR A 112 41.14 19.90 -17.80
N LEU A 113 41.01 19.00 -18.78
CA LEU A 113 41.91 18.92 -19.92
C LEU A 113 41.86 20.19 -20.76
N ALA A 114 40.68 20.75 -21.00
CA ALA A 114 40.52 22.00 -21.73
C ALA A 114 41.29 23.16 -21.08
N MET A 115 41.34 23.19 -19.75
CA MET A 115 42.02 24.24 -19.00
C MET A 115 43.52 24.01 -18.80
N LYS A 116 43.95 22.78 -18.53
CA LYS A 116 45.32 22.48 -18.06
C LYS A 116 46.20 21.78 -19.08
N HIS A 117 45.60 21.01 -19.98
CA HIS A 117 46.32 20.20 -20.96
C HIS A 117 45.59 20.19 -22.31
N PRO A 118 45.42 21.36 -22.96
CA PRO A 118 44.59 21.50 -24.16
C PRO A 118 45.07 20.63 -25.33
N GLN A 119 46.37 20.29 -25.38
CA GLN A 119 46.93 19.38 -26.37
C GLN A 119 46.32 17.97 -26.31
N TYR A 120 45.80 17.55 -25.15
CA TYR A 120 45.18 16.23 -24.96
C TYR A 120 43.65 16.28 -24.95
N LEU A 121 43.04 17.46 -25.02
CA LEU A 121 41.58 17.63 -24.96
C LEU A 121 40.87 16.82 -26.04
N LYS A 122 41.31 16.95 -27.30
CA LYS A 122 40.70 16.22 -28.41
C LYS A 122 40.82 14.70 -28.26
N PRO A 123 42.03 14.11 -28.16
CA PRO A 123 42.15 12.65 -28.13
C PRO A 123 41.55 12.03 -26.86
N VAL A 124 41.81 12.59 -25.67
CA VAL A 124 41.33 12.01 -24.41
C VAL A 124 39.85 12.33 -24.20
N GLY A 125 39.40 13.54 -24.53
CA GLY A 125 37.99 13.93 -24.42
C GLY A 125 37.08 13.09 -25.34
N SER A 126 37.51 12.79 -26.57
CA SER A 126 36.75 11.89 -27.45
C SER A 126 36.65 10.47 -26.90
N ILE A 127 37.73 9.94 -26.32
CA ILE A 127 37.74 8.58 -25.75
C ILE A 127 36.78 8.50 -24.57
N VAL A 128 36.86 9.45 -23.64
CA VAL A 128 36.03 9.45 -22.43
C VAL A 128 34.56 9.69 -22.77
N GLY A 129 34.27 10.59 -23.72
CA GLY A 129 32.90 10.83 -24.18
C GLY A 129 32.27 9.59 -24.83
N ILE A 130 33.01 8.90 -25.72
CA ILE A 130 32.54 7.66 -26.36
C ILE A 130 32.37 6.54 -25.32
N ALA A 131 33.30 6.40 -24.37
CA ALA A 131 33.23 5.38 -23.33
C ALA A 131 31.99 5.56 -22.44
N SER A 132 31.67 6.79 -22.02
CA SER A 132 30.45 7.06 -21.25
C SER A 132 29.18 6.88 -22.07
N ALA A 133 29.15 7.30 -23.33
CA ALA A 133 28.00 7.06 -24.20
C ALA A 133 27.77 5.56 -24.40
N ALA A 134 28.83 4.77 -24.63
CA ALA A 134 28.76 3.33 -24.73
C ALA A 134 28.30 2.67 -23.42
N GLY A 135 28.78 3.16 -22.27
CA GLY A 135 28.33 2.70 -20.95
C GLY A 135 26.84 2.96 -20.70
N ILE A 136 26.35 4.15 -21.02
CA ILE A 136 24.92 4.51 -20.90
C ILE A 136 24.08 3.68 -21.87
N ILE A 137 24.52 3.53 -23.13
CA ILE A 137 23.80 2.73 -24.13
C ILE A 137 23.77 1.26 -23.74
N ALA A 138 24.90 0.70 -23.29
CA ALA A 138 24.94 -0.68 -22.80
C ALA A 138 24.06 -0.88 -21.57
N TRP A 139 24.03 0.10 -20.66
CA TRP A 139 23.11 0.09 -19.53
C TRP A 139 21.65 0.16 -19.98
N ILE A 140 21.28 1.02 -20.93
CA ILE A 140 19.89 1.09 -21.42
C ILE A 140 19.51 -0.18 -22.20
N ALA A 141 20.44 -0.74 -22.97
CA ALA A 141 20.18 -1.91 -23.81
C ALA A 141 20.22 -3.25 -23.06
N PHE A 142 20.98 -3.34 -21.97
CA PHE A 142 21.22 -4.60 -21.23
C PHE A 142 20.97 -4.50 -19.72
N GLY A 143 20.68 -3.30 -19.19
CA GLY A 143 20.71 -3.00 -17.77
C GLY A 143 19.43 -3.37 -17.05
N PHE A 144 19.22 -4.68 -16.88
CA PHE A 144 19.00 -5.26 -15.56
C PHE A 144 19.19 -6.79 -15.54
N VAL A 145 20.24 -7.32 -16.16
CA VAL A 145 20.65 -8.71 -15.83
C VAL A 145 21.56 -8.63 -14.61
N SER A 146 20.97 -8.64 -13.42
CA SER A 146 21.72 -8.87 -12.18
C SER A 146 22.42 -10.24 -12.26
N PRO A 147 23.67 -10.40 -11.77
CA PRO A 147 24.28 -11.72 -11.57
C PRO A 147 23.43 -12.65 -10.66
N ASP A 148 22.47 -12.10 -9.92
CA ASP A 148 21.58 -12.88 -9.05
C ASP A 148 20.77 -13.92 -9.84
N GLN A 149 20.49 -13.70 -11.14
CA GLN A 149 19.81 -14.71 -11.96
C GLN A 149 20.65 -15.96 -12.27
N TYR A 150 21.96 -15.93 -12.01
CA TYR A 150 22.87 -17.03 -12.32
C TYR A 150 23.65 -17.58 -11.11
N MET A 151 23.52 -16.96 -9.94
CA MET A 151 24.30 -17.29 -8.74
C MET A 151 23.47 -17.79 -7.56
N ILE A 152 22.15 -17.94 -7.72
CA ILE A 152 21.37 -18.79 -6.82
C ILE A 152 21.76 -20.23 -7.18
N PRO A 153 22.23 -21.07 -6.24
CA PRO A 153 22.16 -22.51 -6.43
C PRO A 153 20.76 -22.80 -6.98
N GLN A 154 20.57 -23.77 -7.88
CA GLN A 154 19.22 -24.30 -8.06
C GLN A 154 18.79 -24.82 -6.68
N GLU A 155 18.14 -23.96 -5.90
CA GLU A 155 17.13 -24.38 -4.95
C GLU A 155 16.26 -25.26 -5.82
N VAL A 156 16.23 -26.52 -5.41
CA VAL A 156 15.18 -27.44 -5.80
C VAL A 156 13.93 -26.58 -5.88
N GLU A 157 13.35 -26.52 -7.06
CA GLU A 157 11.99 -26.07 -7.28
C GLU A 157 11.17 -26.96 -6.34
N VAL A 158 11.07 -26.54 -5.09
CA VAL A 158 9.87 -26.70 -4.32
C VAL A 158 8.92 -25.97 -5.23
N GLU A 159 8.15 -26.74 -6.00
CA GLU A 159 6.86 -26.30 -6.43
C GLU A 159 6.23 -25.72 -5.15
N GLU A 160 6.39 -24.41 -4.95
CA GLU A 160 5.36 -23.60 -4.30
C GLU A 160 4.10 -24.15 -4.93
N PRO A 161 3.24 -24.85 -4.16
CA PRO A 161 2.05 -25.42 -4.75
C PRO A 161 1.41 -24.25 -5.49
N SER A 162 1.26 -24.42 -6.82
CA SER A 162 0.51 -23.50 -7.65
C SER A 162 -0.66 -23.10 -6.80
N ALA A 163 -0.82 -21.81 -6.48
CA ALA A 163 -1.85 -21.34 -5.57
C ALA A 163 -3.09 -22.20 -5.80
N GLU A 164 -3.26 -23.23 -4.98
CA GLU A 164 -4.57 -23.78 -4.71
C GLU A 164 -5.17 -22.53 -4.16
N GLU A 165 -6.05 -21.91 -4.96
CA GLU A 165 -6.83 -20.74 -4.61
C GLU A 165 -7.03 -20.82 -3.10
N VAL A 166 -6.19 -20.11 -2.34
CA VAL A 166 -6.28 -20.19 -0.89
C VAL A 166 -7.56 -19.44 -0.71
N ALA A 167 -8.63 -20.21 -0.52
CA ALA A 167 -9.96 -19.66 -0.42
C ALA A 167 -9.81 -18.49 0.57
N PRO A 168 -10.24 -17.29 0.17
CA PRO A 168 -10.01 -16.09 0.95
C PRO A 168 -10.38 -16.39 2.40
N ALA A 169 -9.53 -15.98 3.34
CA ALA A 169 -9.64 -16.40 4.74
C ALA A 169 -10.97 -15.99 5.40
N GLY A 170 -11.76 -15.15 4.72
CA GLY A 170 -13.17 -14.90 4.97
C GLY A 170 -13.90 -14.44 3.69
N PRO A 171 -15.16 -13.98 3.82
CA PRO A 171 -15.96 -13.54 2.68
C PRO A 171 -15.31 -12.36 1.94
N VAL A 172 -15.36 -12.38 0.60
CA VAL A 172 -14.81 -11.30 -0.24
C VAL A 172 -15.85 -10.21 -0.42
N PHE A 173 -15.43 -8.96 -0.18
CA PHE A 173 -16.18 -7.76 -0.51
C PHE A 173 -15.46 -7.02 -1.64
N THR A 174 -16.06 -7.00 -2.83
CA THR A 174 -15.44 -6.38 -4.01
C THR A 174 -15.80 -4.90 -4.12
N ILE A 175 -14.79 -4.08 -4.40
CA ILE A 175 -14.88 -2.67 -4.78
C ILE A 175 -14.36 -2.54 -6.22
N GLU A 176 -15.21 -2.08 -7.13
CA GLU A 176 -14.87 -1.94 -8.54
C GLU A 176 -14.41 -0.50 -8.84
N ILE A 177 -13.28 -0.35 -9.53
CA ILE A 177 -12.88 0.92 -10.13
C ILE A 177 -13.53 1.00 -11.51
N LEU A 178 -14.48 1.90 -11.66
CA LEU A 178 -15.43 1.94 -12.77
C LEU A 178 -14.79 2.41 -14.09
N GLU A 179 -15.37 2.01 -15.22
CA GLU A 179 -14.97 2.52 -16.53
C GLU A 179 -15.23 4.04 -16.64
N GLY A 180 -14.19 4.80 -17.00
CA GLY A 180 -14.27 6.26 -17.16
C GLY A 180 -13.90 7.04 -15.89
N SER A 181 -13.39 6.37 -14.85
CA SER A 181 -12.92 6.96 -13.59
C SER A 181 -11.81 7.99 -13.78
N ALA A 182 -11.05 7.87 -14.87
CA ALA A 182 -9.99 8.80 -15.24
C ALA A 182 -10.49 10.20 -15.69
N GLU A 183 -11.80 10.40 -15.86
CA GLU A 183 -12.37 11.72 -16.14
C GLU A 183 -12.98 12.33 -14.88
N GLU A 184 -12.51 13.53 -14.49
CA GLU A 184 -13.00 14.24 -13.30
C GLU A 184 -14.52 14.49 -13.38
N GLY A 185 -15.24 14.03 -12.35
CA GLY A 185 -16.69 14.16 -12.24
C GLY A 185 -17.49 12.93 -12.67
N ASN A 186 -16.85 11.91 -13.25
CA ASN A 186 -17.45 10.59 -13.41
C ASN A 186 -17.43 9.81 -12.08
N PRO A 187 -18.35 8.84 -11.88
CA PRO A 187 -18.23 7.85 -10.82
C PRO A 187 -16.90 7.09 -10.91
N ASP A 188 -16.31 6.74 -9.78
CA ASP A 188 -14.95 6.23 -9.65
C ASP A 188 -14.89 4.85 -8.98
N TYR A 189 -15.19 4.75 -7.70
CA TYR A 189 -15.25 3.47 -6.97
C TYR A 189 -16.70 3.07 -6.72
N GLU A 190 -17.01 1.79 -6.85
CA GLU A 190 -18.31 1.23 -6.47
C GLU A 190 -18.14 0.05 -5.51
N PRO A 191 -18.74 0.10 -4.31
CA PRO A 191 -19.41 1.27 -3.74
C PRO A 191 -18.42 2.37 -3.34
N ASP A 192 -18.86 3.63 -3.45
CA ASP A 192 -18.12 4.83 -3.03
C ASP A 192 -17.94 4.90 -1.50
N ALA A 193 -18.86 4.28 -0.76
CA ALA A 193 -18.79 4.09 0.68
C ALA A 193 -18.97 2.59 1.01
N ALA A 194 -17.86 1.88 1.14
CA ALA A 194 -17.83 0.47 1.51
C ALA A 194 -17.89 0.31 3.03
N VAL A 195 -18.73 -0.60 3.52
CA VAL A 195 -18.77 -0.99 4.95
C VAL A 195 -18.52 -2.49 5.03
N VAL A 196 -17.48 -2.86 5.76
CA VAL A 196 -16.96 -4.23 5.80
C VAL A 196 -16.67 -4.62 7.24
N GLN A 197 -16.98 -5.85 7.64
CA GLN A 197 -16.65 -6.35 8.97
C GLN A 197 -15.22 -6.90 9.00
N GLN A 198 -14.55 -6.78 10.15
CA GLN A 198 -13.29 -7.48 10.40
C GLN A 198 -13.41 -8.98 10.08
N GLY A 199 -12.39 -9.52 9.40
CA GLY A 199 -12.34 -10.92 8.96
C GLY A 199 -12.76 -11.13 7.50
N HIS A 200 -13.28 -10.10 6.83
CA HIS A 200 -13.49 -10.11 5.38
C HIS A 200 -12.19 -9.85 4.62
N VAL A 201 -12.23 -10.13 3.32
CA VAL A 201 -11.21 -9.72 2.35
C VAL A 201 -11.80 -8.66 1.45
N VAL A 202 -11.25 -7.45 1.44
CA VAL A 202 -11.65 -6.41 0.50
C VAL A 202 -10.86 -6.60 -0.79
N GLU A 203 -11.54 -6.72 -1.92
CA GLU A 203 -10.90 -6.82 -3.24
C GLU A 203 -11.18 -5.56 -4.04
N TRP A 204 -10.14 -4.82 -4.43
CA TRP A 204 -10.26 -3.81 -5.47
C TRP A 204 -9.99 -4.44 -6.82
N ILE A 205 -10.86 -4.24 -7.81
CA ILE A 205 -10.67 -4.66 -9.20
C ILE A 205 -10.77 -3.47 -10.14
N ASN A 206 -9.83 -3.34 -11.08
CA ASN A 206 -9.85 -2.25 -12.04
C ASN A 206 -10.63 -2.61 -13.30
N ALA A 207 -11.84 -2.07 -13.47
CA ALA A 207 -12.62 -2.21 -14.70
C ALA A 207 -12.35 -1.09 -15.72
N ASP A 208 -11.64 -0.02 -15.35
CA ASP A 208 -11.17 1.00 -16.28
C ASP A 208 -10.03 0.47 -17.17
N SER A 209 -9.94 1.02 -18.37
CA SER A 209 -8.80 0.86 -19.28
C SER A 209 -7.53 1.59 -18.82
N VAL A 210 -7.67 2.60 -17.95
CA VAL A 210 -6.58 3.39 -17.38
C VAL A 210 -6.12 2.76 -16.06
N ALA A 211 -4.86 2.95 -15.68
CA ALA A 211 -4.33 2.43 -14.42
C ALA A 211 -4.72 3.33 -13.24
N HIS A 212 -5.10 2.71 -12.12
CA HIS A 212 -5.57 3.38 -10.90
C HIS A 212 -4.91 2.79 -9.65
N THR A 213 -5.13 3.43 -8.51
CA THR A 213 -4.69 2.96 -7.19
C THR A 213 -5.84 3.18 -6.22
N ALA A 214 -5.94 2.38 -5.15
CA ALA A 214 -6.67 2.73 -3.94
C ALA A 214 -5.65 2.84 -2.81
N THR A 215 -5.43 4.07 -2.34
CA THR A 215 -4.35 4.41 -1.43
C THR A 215 -4.90 5.17 -0.23
N SER A 216 -4.60 4.72 0.99
CA SER A 216 -5.07 5.37 2.23
C SER A 216 -4.65 6.85 2.28
N ALA A 217 -5.62 7.73 2.53
CA ALA A 217 -5.43 9.19 2.38
C ALA A 217 -4.67 9.81 3.55
N ALA A 218 -4.97 9.40 4.78
CA ALA A 218 -4.45 10.02 6.00
C ALA A 218 -2.92 9.94 6.12
N ASP A 219 -2.32 8.90 5.54
CA ASP A 219 -0.90 8.57 5.65
C ASP A 219 -0.26 8.25 4.29
N PHE A 220 -0.93 8.60 3.19
CA PHE A 220 -0.42 8.43 1.83
C PHE A 220 0.03 6.99 1.51
N GLY A 221 -0.76 6.01 1.93
CA GLY A 221 -0.56 4.59 1.58
C GLY A 221 0.21 3.77 2.61
N GLU A 222 0.58 4.34 3.77
CA GLU A 222 1.24 3.56 4.83
C GLU A 222 0.29 2.51 5.44
N THR A 223 -1.01 2.81 5.57
CA THR A 223 -2.03 1.87 6.06
C THR A 223 -2.36 0.84 4.99
N PHE A 224 -2.68 1.27 3.77
CA PHE A 224 -2.80 0.39 2.61
C PHE A 224 -2.58 1.15 1.30
N ASP A 225 -1.98 0.46 0.34
CA ASP A 225 -1.84 0.94 -1.04
C ASP A 225 -1.90 -0.27 -1.97
N THR A 226 -2.85 -0.27 -2.90
CA THR A 226 -2.93 -1.31 -3.93
C THR A 226 -1.73 -1.29 -4.88
N GLY A 227 -1.00 -0.16 -4.93
CA GLY A 227 -0.13 0.15 -6.05
C GLY A 227 -0.94 0.40 -7.33
N LEU A 228 -0.24 0.55 -8.46
CA LEU A 228 -0.87 0.73 -9.76
C LEU A 228 -1.51 -0.57 -10.23
N LEU A 229 -2.84 -0.57 -10.32
CA LEU A 229 -3.65 -1.62 -10.93
C LEU A 229 -3.92 -1.26 -12.39
N GLY A 230 -3.43 -2.08 -13.32
CA GLY A 230 -3.81 -2.04 -14.73
C GLY A 230 -5.21 -2.59 -14.98
N ALA A 231 -5.69 -2.47 -16.21
CA ALA A 231 -7.03 -2.94 -16.58
C ALA A 231 -7.21 -4.44 -16.31
N GLY A 232 -8.24 -4.78 -15.54
CA GLY A 232 -8.59 -6.13 -15.11
C GLY A 232 -7.74 -6.70 -13.96
N GLU A 233 -6.76 -5.95 -13.44
CA GLU A 233 -5.98 -6.37 -12.28
C GLU A 233 -6.76 -6.13 -10.98
N SER A 234 -6.53 -6.99 -9.99
CA SER A 234 -7.12 -6.84 -8.66
C SER A 234 -6.07 -6.88 -7.54
N PHE A 235 -6.45 -6.34 -6.39
CA PHE A 235 -5.68 -6.35 -5.15
C PHE A 235 -6.59 -6.69 -3.98
N THR A 236 -6.13 -7.55 -3.08
CA THR A 236 -6.89 -8.00 -1.91
C THR A 236 -6.28 -7.51 -0.60
N LEU A 237 -7.12 -7.09 0.35
CA LEU A 237 -6.75 -6.66 1.69
C LEU A 237 -7.52 -7.48 2.74
N GLU A 238 -6.81 -8.17 3.63
CA GLU A 238 -7.42 -8.87 4.77
C GLU A 238 -7.71 -7.90 5.92
N THR A 239 -8.95 -7.88 6.43
CA THR A 239 -9.36 -6.96 7.49
C THR A 239 -9.26 -7.54 8.90
N THR A 240 -8.84 -8.80 9.06
CA THR A 240 -8.82 -9.52 10.34
C THR A 240 -8.08 -8.77 11.46
N ASN A 241 -6.97 -8.10 11.13
CA ASN A 241 -6.14 -7.37 12.09
C ASN A 241 -6.15 -5.86 11.86
N PHE A 242 -7.04 -5.36 11.01
CA PHE A 242 -7.18 -3.92 10.79
C PHE A 242 -7.81 -3.24 11.99
N GLU A 243 -7.45 -1.99 12.27
CA GLU A 243 -8.15 -1.22 13.29
C GLU A 243 -9.61 -0.98 12.85
N ILE A 244 -10.54 -0.92 13.81
CA ILE A 244 -11.93 -0.57 13.52
C ILE A 244 -11.96 0.93 13.29
N GLY A 245 -12.55 1.36 12.17
CA GLY A 245 -12.58 2.77 11.82
C GLY A 245 -12.95 3.03 10.38
N GLU A 246 -12.96 4.31 10.05
CA GLU A 246 -13.22 4.83 8.71
C GLU A 246 -11.90 5.20 8.05
N TYR A 247 -11.70 4.70 6.82
CA TYR A 247 -10.50 4.90 6.02
C TYR A 247 -10.90 5.58 4.71
N GLU A 248 -10.66 6.88 4.62
CA GLU A 248 -10.68 7.59 3.34
C GLU A 248 -9.48 7.14 2.50
N TYR A 249 -9.71 6.87 1.22
CA TYR A 249 -8.67 6.50 0.27
C TYR A 249 -8.90 7.19 -1.07
N PHE A 250 -7.83 7.32 -1.85
CA PHE A 250 -7.87 8.04 -3.12
C PHE A 250 -6.95 7.38 -4.15
N CYS A 251 -7.13 7.76 -5.43
CA CYS A 251 -6.19 7.39 -6.48
C CYS A 251 -5.04 8.40 -6.57
N ILE A 252 -3.79 7.93 -6.49
CA ILE A 252 -2.59 8.77 -6.59
C ILE A 252 -2.48 9.45 -7.97
N VAL A 253 -2.91 8.76 -9.03
CA VAL A 253 -2.82 9.26 -10.41
C VAL A 253 -3.93 10.28 -10.71
N HIS A 254 -5.10 10.08 -10.10
CA HIS A 254 -6.33 10.82 -10.34
C HIS A 254 -6.90 11.30 -9.00
N PRO A 255 -6.38 12.39 -8.39
CA PRO A 255 -6.67 12.75 -7.00
C PRO A 255 -8.11 13.15 -6.69
N TRP A 256 -8.97 13.31 -7.71
CA TRP A 256 -10.41 13.49 -7.52
C TRP A 256 -11.14 12.19 -7.19
N MET A 257 -10.52 11.04 -7.47
CA MET A 257 -11.11 9.75 -7.14
C MET A 257 -10.93 9.49 -5.65
N ILE A 258 -11.99 9.59 -4.86
CA ILE A 258 -11.95 9.51 -3.40
C ILE A 258 -13.15 8.70 -2.94
N ALA A 259 -12.89 7.70 -2.10
CA ALA A 259 -13.93 6.86 -1.52
C ALA A 259 -13.59 6.51 -0.08
N THR A 260 -14.53 5.86 0.60
CA THR A 260 -14.41 5.52 2.01
C THR A 260 -14.59 4.01 2.23
N LEU A 261 -13.68 3.42 3.00
CA LEU A 261 -13.81 2.06 3.53
C LEU A 261 -13.99 2.13 5.05
N THR A 262 -15.14 1.69 5.55
CA THR A 262 -15.41 1.56 6.98
C THR A 262 -15.22 0.10 7.39
N ILE A 263 -14.28 -0.14 8.30
CA ILE A 263 -14.07 -1.44 8.92
C ILE A 263 -14.77 -1.44 10.27
N GLU A 264 -15.83 -2.23 10.39
CA GLU A 264 -16.55 -2.45 11.63
C GLU A 264 -16.02 -3.69 12.35
N GLY A 265 -16.20 -3.76 13.68
CA GLY A 265 -15.87 -4.98 14.42
C GLY A 265 -16.70 -6.16 13.93
N ALA A 266 -16.17 -7.37 14.10
CA ALA A 266 -16.92 -8.59 13.80
C ALA A 266 -18.27 -8.56 14.52
N LYS A 267 -19.37 -8.75 13.79
CA LYS A 267 -20.70 -8.77 14.38
C LYS A 267 -20.87 -10.04 15.19
N GLU A 268 -21.27 -9.90 16.44
CA GLU A 268 -21.61 -11.06 17.29
C GLU A 268 -22.75 -11.87 16.65
N PRO A 269 -22.68 -13.22 16.68
CA PRO A 269 -23.74 -14.05 16.14
C PRO A 269 -25.09 -13.76 16.79
N ILE A 270 -26.14 -13.75 15.97
CA ILE A 270 -27.51 -13.67 16.46
C ILE A 270 -27.87 -15.03 17.06
N LYS A 271 -28.26 -15.03 18.33
CA LYS A 271 -28.46 -16.28 19.08
C LYS A 271 -29.89 -16.79 19.01
N VAL A 272 -30.01 -18.08 18.77
CA VAL A 272 -31.23 -18.87 18.91
C VAL A 272 -30.96 -20.00 19.90
N VAL A 273 -31.82 -20.16 20.89
CA VAL A 273 -31.63 -21.18 21.94
C VAL A 273 -32.68 -22.27 21.76
N MET A 274 -32.28 -23.53 21.86
CA MET A 274 -33.22 -24.64 22.10
C MET A 274 -33.40 -24.76 23.62
N PRO A 275 -34.51 -24.27 24.21
CA PRO A 275 -34.65 -24.18 25.66
C PRO A 275 -34.89 -25.56 26.29
N GLU A 276 -34.70 -25.64 27.61
CA GLU A 276 -34.97 -26.85 28.39
C GLU A 276 -36.41 -27.36 28.16
N GLY A 277 -36.53 -28.64 27.82
CA GLY A 277 -37.81 -29.28 27.55
C GLY A 277 -38.32 -29.16 26.11
N ALA A 278 -37.57 -28.52 25.19
CA ALA A 278 -37.98 -28.38 23.78
C ALA A 278 -38.26 -29.73 23.08
N ALA A 279 -37.65 -30.82 23.55
CA ALA A 279 -37.93 -32.18 23.10
C ALA A 279 -39.33 -32.72 23.47
N ILE A 280 -40.16 -32.00 24.23
CA ILE A 280 -41.50 -32.44 24.63
C ILE A 280 -42.53 -31.55 23.93
N PRO A 281 -43.48 -32.10 23.16
CA PRO A 281 -44.48 -31.29 22.47
C PRO A 281 -45.56 -30.80 23.45
N GLU A 282 -45.43 -29.57 23.94
CA GLU A 282 -46.47 -28.88 24.74
C GLU A 282 -47.09 -27.68 23.99
N GLU A 283 -48.37 -27.41 24.25
CA GLU A 283 -49.10 -26.32 23.60
C GLU A 283 -48.56 -24.94 24.06
N GLY A 284 -48.14 -24.11 23.10
CA GLY A 284 -47.62 -22.76 23.38
C GLY A 284 -46.16 -22.72 23.83
N GLN A 285 -45.45 -23.85 23.75
CA GLN A 285 -44.01 -23.93 24.02
C GLN A 285 -43.21 -23.39 22.83
N ILE A 286 -42.13 -22.69 23.15
CA ILE A 286 -41.14 -22.22 22.18
C ILE A 286 -40.05 -23.29 22.08
N TYR A 287 -39.76 -23.76 20.87
CA TYR A 287 -38.79 -24.84 20.62
C TYR A 287 -37.42 -24.33 20.16
N TYR A 288 -37.43 -23.22 19.42
CA TYR A 288 -36.27 -22.39 19.12
C TYR A 288 -36.63 -20.99 19.59
N ASP A 289 -35.80 -20.37 20.45
CA ASP A 289 -36.06 -19.06 21.04
C ASP A 289 -34.99 -18.05 20.62
N PRO A 290 -35.35 -17.01 19.84
CA PRO A 290 -36.66 -16.80 19.21
C PRO A 290 -36.95 -17.80 18.06
N GLU A 291 -38.24 -18.07 17.80
CA GLU A 291 -38.68 -19.04 16.77
C GLU A 291 -38.48 -18.51 15.35
N VAL A 292 -38.64 -17.20 15.20
CA VAL A 292 -38.44 -16.49 13.94
C VAL A 292 -37.46 -15.35 14.19
N ILE A 293 -36.41 -15.28 13.37
CA ILE A 293 -35.46 -14.18 13.35
C ILE A 293 -35.41 -13.53 11.98
N THR A 294 -35.02 -12.26 11.97
CA THR A 294 -34.67 -11.52 10.76
C THR A 294 -33.24 -11.05 10.90
N VAL A 295 -32.42 -11.36 9.90
CA VAL A 295 -30.98 -11.07 9.85
C VAL A 295 -30.66 -10.42 8.51
N SER A 296 -29.54 -9.72 8.41
CA SER A 296 -29.07 -9.18 7.14
C SER A 296 -28.23 -10.21 6.38
N VAL A 297 -28.18 -10.11 5.05
CA VAL A 297 -27.17 -10.86 4.26
C VAL A 297 -25.77 -10.63 4.84
N GLY A 298 -25.05 -11.71 5.10
CA GLY A 298 -23.72 -11.74 5.75
C GLY A 298 -23.75 -11.99 7.25
N ASP A 299 -24.93 -11.99 7.90
CA ASP A 299 -25.03 -12.26 9.34
C ASP A 299 -24.84 -13.76 9.65
N THR A 300 -24.20 -14.01 10.80
CA THR A 300 -24.08 -15.33 11.40
C THR A 300 -25.16 -15.54 12.44
N VAL A 301 -25.83 -16.69 12.39
CA VAL A 301 -26.75 -17.17 13.42
C VAL A 301 -26.08 -18.30 14.19
N GLN A 302 -26.12 -18.22 15.52
CA GLN A 302 -25.65 -19.25 16.42
C GLN A 302 -26.84 -19.91 17.10
N TRP A 303 -26.96 -21.23 16.97
CA TRP A 303 -27.90 -22.04 17.74
C TRP A 303 -27.19 -22.66 18.93
N ASP A 304 -27.76 -22.54 20.11
CA ASP A 304 -27.25 -23.14 21.35
C ASP A 304 -28.24 -24.18 21.86
N ASN A 305 -27.77 -25.42 22.13
CA ASN A 305 -28.60 -26.44 22.75
C ASN A 305 -28.57 -26.30 24.29
N ALA A 306 -29.52 -25.56 24.85
CA ALA A 306 -29.71 -25.45 26.29
C ALA A 306 -30.60 -26.56 26.87
N ASP A 307 -31.19 -27.42 26.04
CA ASP A 307 -31.93 -28.58 26.47
C ASP A 307 -30.99 -29.70 26.95
N SER A 308 -31.52 -30.60 27.76
CA SER A 308 -30.82 -31.81 28.20
C SER A 308 -30.88 -32.96 27.18
N THR A 309 -31.60 -32.75 26.07
CA THR A 309 -31.83 -33.72 24.99
C THR A 309 -31.02 -33.35 23.75
N VAL A 310 -30.65 -34.35 22.94
CA VAL A 310 -29.99 -34.13 21.64
C VAL A 310 -30.95 -33.46 20.66
N HIS A 311 -30.48 -32.47 19.92
CA HIS A 311 -31.23 -31.77 18.90
C HIS A 311 -30.43 -31.61 17.61
N THR A 312 -31.07 -31.10 16.57
CA THR A 312 -30.42 -30.68 15.32
C THR A 312 -31.02 -29.35 14.86
N VAL A 313 -30.29 -28.66 13.99
CA VAL A 313 -30.71 -27.48 13.25
C VAL A 313 -30.50 -27.83 11.79
N THR A 314 -31.55 -28.31 11.14
CA THR A 314 -31.48 -28.85 9.78
C THR A 314 -32.42 -28.07 8.88
N SER A 315 -31.85 -27.45 7.84
CA SER A 315 -32.59 -26.66 6.87
C SER A 315 -33.67 -27.48 6.14
N GLY A 316 -34.90 -26.97 6.10
CA GLY A 316 -36.06 -27.59 5.49
C GLY A 316 -37.29 -27.57 6.40
N MET A 317 -38.36 -28.24 5.96
CA MET A 317 -39.60 -28.27 6.72
C MET A 317 -40.30 -29.63 6.61
N PRO A 318 -40.68 -30.26 7.74
CA PRO A 318 -41.52 -31.45 7.71
C PRO A 318 -42.89 -31.16 7.05
N PRO A 319 -43.46 -32.12 6.29
CA PRO A 319 -42.99 -33.48 6.03
C PRO A 319 -42.06 -33.59 4.81
N THR A 320 -41.60 -32.47 4.25
CA THR A 320 -40.65 -32.50 3.12
C THR A 320 -39.23 -32.80 3.61
N ASP A 321 -38.39 -33.31 2.70
CA ASP A 321 -36.99 -33.61 3.00
C ASP A 321 -36.21 -32.33 3.30
N ALA A 322 -35.06 -32.48 3.97
CA ALA A 322 -34.12 -31.39 4.19
C ALA A 322 -33.73 -30.71 2.86
N THR A 323 -33.62 -29.39 2.88
CA THR A 323 -33.21 -28.60 1.71
C THR A 323 -31.71 -28.70 1.43
N GLY A 324 -30.91 -29.03 2.45
CA GLY A 324 -29.47 -29.22 2.34
C GLY A 324 -28.65 -27.93 2.35
N VAL A 325 -29.25 -26.79 2.73
CA VAL A 325 -28.54 -25.51 2.86
C VAL A 325 -27.59 -25.52 4.06
N PHE A 326 -28.08 -26.02 5.20
CA PHE A 326 -27.28 -26.25 6.41
C PHE A 326 -27.83 -27.43 7.21
N ASP A 327 -26.93 -28.09 7.96
CA ASP A 327 -27.23 -29.15 8.92
C ASP A 327 -26.19 -29.12 10.03
N SER A 328 -26.65 -28.95 11.28
CA SER A 328 -25.77 -28.97 12.46
C SER A 328 -25.24 -30.37 12.80
N GLU A 329 -25.78 -31.41 12.15
CA GLU A 329 -25.72 -32.78 12.65
C GLU A 329 -26.29 -32.86 14.09
N MET A 330 -25.78 -33.79 14.91
CA MET A 330 -26.21 -33.98 16.29
C MET A 330 -25.58 -32.93 17.21
N MET A 331 -26.43 -32.14 17.87
CA MET A 331 -26.02 -31.22 18.93
C MET A 331 -26.39 -31.80 20.30
N MET A 332 -25.39 -32.15 21.10
CA MET A 332 -25.57 -32.58 22.50
C MET A 332 -25.91 -31.38 23.39
N ALA A 333 -26.32 -31.65 24.63
CA ALA A 333 -26.58 -30.61 25.61
C ALA A 333 -25.33 -29.73 25.83
N GLY A 334 -25.48 -28.42 25.63
CA GLY A 334 -24.41 -27.42 25.72
C GLY A 334 -23.63 -27.18 24.42
N ASP A 335 -23.90 -27.92 23.35
CA ASP A 335 -23.26 -27.69 22.05
C ASP A 335 -23.85 -26.47 21.33
N SER A 336 -23.04 -25.86 20.47
CA SER A 336 -23.40 -24.73 19.61
C SER A 336 -23.13 -25.03 18.15
N PHE A 337 -23.95 -24.47 17.27
CA PHE A 337 -23.79 -24.53 15.81
C PHE A 337 -23.92 -23.13 15.23
N GLU A 338 -23.07 -22.78 14.27
CA GLU A 338 -23.10 -21.48 13.61
C GLU A 338 -23.26 -21.64 12.09
N PHE A 339 -24.04 -20.74 11.49
CA PHE A 339 -24.18 -20.65 10.04
C PHE A 339 -24.29 -19.19 9.60
N THR A 340 -23.52 -18.82 8.57
CA THR A 340 -23.54 -17.48 7.96
C THR A 340 -24.41 -17.49 6.70
N PHE A 341 -25.38 -16.59 6.64
CA PHE A 341 -26.31 -16.50 5.52
C PHE A 341 -25.81 -15.53 4.46
N THR A 342 -25.42 -16.03 3.28
CA THR A 342 -24.85 -15.20 2.20
C THR A 342 -25.84 -14.84 1.09
N GLU A 343 -27.06 -15.36 1.14
CA GLU A 343 -28.11 -15.11 0.15
C GLU A 343 -29.40 -14.66 0.85
N ALA A 344 -30.08 -13.67 0.28
CA ALA A 344 -31.37 -13.21 0.80
C ALA A 344 -32.46 -14.27 0.55
N GLY A 345 -33.33 -14.50 1.53
CA GLY A 345 -34.34 -15.54 1.45
C GLY A 345 -34.98 -15.90 2.79
N SER A 346 -35.93 -16.82 2.74
CA SER A 346 -36.57 -17.40 3.92
C SER A 346 -36.10 -18.84 4.08
N TYR A 347 -35.48 -19.14 5.21
CA TYR A 347 -34.89 -20.43 5.52
C TYR A 347 -35.63 -21.05 6.71
N ASP A 348 -36.56 -21.96 6.41
CA ASP A 348 -37.16 -22.80 7.43
C ASP A 348 -36.17 -23.89 7.85
N TYR A 349 -36.21 -24.26 9.12
CA TYR A 349 -35.41 -25.36 9.66
C TYR A 349 -36.16 -26.10 10.77
N TYR A 350 -35.71 -27.31 11.06
CA TYR A 350 -36.34 -28.18 12.04
C TYR A 350 -35.35 -29.12 12.73
N CYS A 351 -35.80 -29.74 13.83
CA CYS A 351 -35.08 -30.83 14.46
C CYS A 351 -35.48 -32.17 13.83
N THR A 352 -34.49 -32.95 13.37
CA THR A 352 -34.74 -34.26 12.75
C THR A 352 -35.24 -35.32 13.74
N PHE A 353 -34.91 -35.19 15.03
CA PHE A 353 -35.41 -36.08 16.09
C PHE A 353 -36.79 -35.68 16.60
N HIS A 354 -37.13 -34.39 16.50
CA HIS A 354 -38.35 -33.80 17.05
C HIS A 354 -39.05 -32.93 15.99
N PRO A 355 -39.80 -33.54 15.04
CA PRO A 355 -40.30 -32.83 13.85
C PRO A 355 -41.32 -31.70 14.09
N TRP A 356 -41.79 -31.52 15.33
CA TRP A 356 -42.63 -30.38 15.72
C TRP A 356 -41.82 -29.13 16.06
N MET A 357 -40.50 -29.27 16.29
CA MET A 357 -39.60 -28.15 16.52
C MET A 357 -39.27 -27.53 15.16
N VAL A 358 -39.80 -26.35 14.91
CA VAL A 358 -39.63 -25.60 13.67
C VAL A 358 -39.19 -24.18 13.99
N GLY A 359 -38.36 -23.60 13.14
CA GLY A 359 -37.98 -22.19 13.20
C GLY A 359 -37.72 -21.64 11.81
N THR A 360 -37.63 -20.32 11.72
CA THR A 360 -37.43 -19.62 10.44
C THR A 360 -36.40 -18.50 10.59
N VAL A 361 -35.43 -18.47 9.68
CA VAL A 361 -34.52 -17.33 9.48
C VAL A 361 -34.93 -16.58 8.23
N ASN A 362 -35.31 -15.31 8.37
CA ASN A 362 -35.49 -14.40 7.24
C ASN A 362 -34.21 -13.60 7.03
N VAL A 363 -33.66 -13.65 5.82
CA VAL A 363 -32.44 -12.94 5.43
C VAL A 363 -32.82 -11.84 4.45
N GLU A 364 -32.56 -10.59 4.84
CA GLU A 364 -32.91 -9.38 4.09
C GLU A 364 -31.69 -8.62 3.56
#